data_AF-A0A2J5HLC5-F1
#
_entry.id   AF-A0A2J5HLC5-F1
#
_cell.length_a   1.000
_cell.length_b   1.000
_cell.length_c   1.000
_cell.angle_alpha   90.00
_cell.angle_beta   90.00
_cell.angle_gamma   90.00
#
_symmetry.space_group_name_H-M   'P 1'
#
loop_
_entity.id
_entity.type
_entity.pdbx_description
1 polymer ?
#
loop_
_entity_poly.entity_id
_entity_poly.type
_entity_poly.pdbx_seq_one_letter_code
_entity_poly.pdbx_strand_id
1 'polypeptide(L)'
;MPKRSNDGDPLSLQRKRPRVAGTNDITDRLSVLTDEVLLHILSFLPVTSLLICQRLSRRFRALAGDSELWKRKYYSRWVRPRARRLVKARRVTFPQGNAEYSPRVSTWLDHSHLVDEGRTPNWKRQYRLRHNWSRGLCRVTEVEVPQPQRPPLLVNFYGGFVLTADLEHGLRVWLAATPKICTANVQFTDSTHQCSTAPTALTTNCGPRPNSIEVVVGFENGQFNVYDIDPDTLRLGLRFSHPGFANGAITAMASSFSYLLMVSQHKHLSLCTLSTESCGSRPAETMERARLLASLKADSILASMSLSLRMAGSEVIISTIVYSFFHIGCGWSLGIQELHFNKSGQQIRSRLTTTVDSQYSIRPLSYLRGGNRSSENHERSGPLSHSISPEPAILHHEPPTSVSYSHPYLLTSHPDNTLTVYLVVSTAAGLSVRSGQRLWGHTSSVSAVHVSDRGKAVSVSSRGDEIRIWDLESMMSSAGSQRQLEENSIQINPENKSHPDRNRADFLSGTCLRESMDGRMNISNQLVVRGCIGFDDERVLLLREGRLGAQMLECYDFT
;
A
#
# COMPACT_ATOMS: atom_id res chain seq x y z
N MET A 1 -27.61 62.43 -40.22
CA MET A 1 -29.05 62.80 -40.33
C MET A 1 -29.88 61.53 -40.15
N PRO A 2 -30.84 61.51 -39.20
CA PRO A 2 -31.38 60.29 -38.59
C PRO A 2 -32.77 59.91 -39.11
N LYS A 3 -33.16 58.64 -38.99
CA LYS A 3 -34.55 58.12 -38.97
C LYS A 3 -34.47 56.60 -38.75
N ARG A 4 -35.20 55.96 -37.84
CA ARG A 4 -36.10 56.34 -36.74
C ARG A 4 -36.27 55.05 -35.92
N SER A 5 -36.41 55.22 -34.62
CA SER A 5 -36.86 54.19 -33.67
C SER A 5 -38.24 53.65 -34.06
N ASN A 6 -38.47 52.37 -33.79
CA ASN A 6 -39.81 51.90 -33.48
C ASN A 6 -39.72 50.89 -32.33
N ASP A 7 -40.15 51.35 -31.15
CA ASP A 7 -40.55 50.54 -30.02
C ASP A 7 -41.78 49.70 -30.40
N GLY A 8 -41.93 48.52 -29.82
CA GLY A 8 -43.18 47.76 -29.89
C GLY A 8 -43.05 46.26 -29.66
N ASP A 9 -43.02 45.91 -28.38
CA ASP A 9 -43.56 44.70 -27.74
C ASP A 9 -42.75 43.40 -27.57
N PRO A 10 -42.89 42.78 -26.36
CA PRO A 10 -42.18 41.58 -25.95
C PRO A 10 -42.99 40.32 -26.29
N LEU A 11 -42.41 39.14 -26.01
CA LEU A 11 -42.99 37.78 -26.11
C LEU A 11 -42.62 37.01 -27.39
N SER A 12 -41.46 36.37 -27.35
CA SER A 12 -41.38 34.90 -27.31
C SER A 12 -39.93 34.46 -27.45
N LEU A 13 -39.38 33.86 -26.39
CA LEU A 13 -38.16 33.07 -26.50
C LEU A 13 -38.44 31.93 -27.48
N GLN A 14 -38.04 32.12 -28.74
CA GLN A 14 -38.13 31.07 -29.76
C GLN A 14 -37.28 29.88 -29.32
N ARG A 15 -37.96 28.86 -28.81
CA ARG A 15 -37.43 27.51 -28.61
C ARG A 15 -36.91 27.03 -29.97
N LYS A 16 -35.59 26.88 -30.09
CA LYS A 16 -34.92 26.39 -31.32
C LYS A 16 -35.64 25.14 -31.83
N ARG A 17 -36.22 25.24 -33.03
CA ARG A 17 -36.90 24.13 -33.73
C ARG A 17 -35.96 22.93 -33.84
N PRO A 18 -36.42 21.69 -33.59
CA PRO A 18 -35.64 20.51 -33.91
C PRO A 18 -35.54 20.40 -35.44
N ARG A 19 -34.32 20.20 -35.95
CA ARG A 19 -34.08 19.89 -37.36
C ARG A 19 -34.74 18.55 -37.66
N VAL A 20 -35.86 18.58 -38.39
CA VAL A 20 -36.44 17.38 -39.01
C VAL A 20 -35.56 17.07 -40.22
N ALA A 21 -34.68 16.08 -40.07
CA ALA A 21 -33.95 15.48 -41.18
C ALA A 21 -34.88 14.51 -41.91
N GLY A 22 -34.95 14.63 -43.24
CA GLY A 22 -35.78 13.81 -44.10
C GLY A 22 -35.42 12.32 -44.05
N THR A 23 -36.48 11.53 -43.99
CA THR A 23 -36.65 10.11 -44.37
C THR A 23 -35.45 9.43 -45.03
N ASN A 24 -34.70 8.66 -44.22
CA ASN A 24 -34.36 7.26 -44.48
C ASN A 24 -34.35 6.52 -43.13
N ASP A 25 -34.92 5.33 -43.14
CA ASP A 25 -35.53 4.64 -41.99
C ASP A 25 -34.50 4.06 -40.99
N ILE A 26 -34.05 4.90 -40.06
CA ILE A 26 -33.59 4.47 -38.74
C ILE A 26 -34.24 5.44 -37.76
N THR A 27 -35.51 5.20 -37.41
CA THR A 27 -36.20 6.01 -36.40
C THR A 27 -35.38 6.01 -35.11
N ASP A 28 -34.85 7.17 -34.69
CA ASP A 28 -34.15 7.32 -33.41
C ASP A 28 -35.16 7.24 -32.26
N ARG A 29 -35.59 6.01 -31.94
CA ARG A 29 -36.53 5.72 -30.84
C ARG A 29 -35.92 6.01 -29.48
N LEU A 30 -34.59 6.12 -29.39
CA LEU A 30 -33.89 6.38 -28.14
C LEU A 30 -33.93 7.87 -27.78
N SER A 31 -33.95 8.75 -28.77
CA SER A 31 -34.08 10.20 -28.54
C SER A 31 -35.43 10.61 -27.93
N VAL A 32 -36.49 9.82 -28.13
CA VAL A 32 -37.85 10.10 -27.65
C VAL A 32 -38.05 9.71 -26.18
N LEU A 33 -37.24 8.79 -25.65
CA LEU A 33 -37.35 8.31 -24.27
C LEU A 33 -36.98 9.41 -23.26
N THR A 34 -37.50 9.32 -22.04
CA THR A 34 -37.07 10.19 -20.93
C THR A 34 -35.67 9.81 -20.44
N ASP A 35 -35.01 10.72 -19.73
CA ASP A 35 -33.65 10.50 -19.23
C ASP A 35 -33.59 9.33 -18.23
N GLU A 36 -34.62 9.11 -17.41
CA GLU A 36 -34.68 8.02 -16.43
C GLU A 36 -34.80 6.65 -17.10
N VAL A 37 -35.66 6.53 -18.12
CA VAL A 37 -35.82 5.30 -18.90
C VAL A 37 -34.52 5.00 -19.64
N LEU A 38 -33.89 6.03 -20.20
CA LEU A 38 -32.61 5.87 -20.89
C LEU A 38 -31.49 5.46 -19.92
N LEU A 39 -31.39 6.07 -18.73
CA LEU A 39 -30.46 5.65 -17.68
C LEU A 39 -30.71 4.20 -17.24
N HIS A 40 -31.96 3.79 -17.14
CA HIS A 40 -32.32 2.41 -16.81
C HIS A 40 -31.83 1.43 -17.90
N ILE A 41 -32.06 1.75 -19.18
CA ILE A 41 -31.55 0.96 -20.32
C ILE A 41 -30.02 0.90 -20.29
N LEU A 42 -29.35 2.05 -20.14
CA LEU A 42 -27.89 2.14 -20.05
C LEU A 42 -27.34 1.31 -18.87
N SER A 43 -28.09 1.17 -17.78
CA SER A 43 -27.66 0.39 -16.61
C SER A 43 -27.45 -1.10 -16.90
N PHE A 44 -28.08 -1.64 -17.94
CA PHE A 44 -27.89 -3.03 -18.37
C PHE A 44 -26.71 -3.23 -19.33
N LEU A 45 -26.24 -2.17 -19.99
CA LEU A 45 -25.20 -2.29 -21.01
C LEU A 45 -23.81 -2.61 -20.43
N PRO A 46 -22.96 -3.37 -21.16
CA PRO A 46 -21.55 -3.53 -20.83
C PRO A 46 -20.77 -2.21 -20.87
N VAL A 47 -19.64 -2.16 -20.17
CA VAL A 47 -18.78 -0.96 -20.05
C VAL A 47 -18.28 -0.48 -21.41
N THR A 48 -17.91 -1.40 -22.30
CA THR A 48 -17.46 -1.09 -23.66
C THR A 48 -18.56 -0.37 -24.45
N SER A 49 -19.79 -0.89 -24.42
CA SER A 49 -20.96 -0.28 -25.06
C SER A 49 -21.28 1.09 -24.46
N LEU A 50 -21.15 1.27 -23.14
CA LEU A 50 -21.35 2.58 -22.48
C LEU A 50 -20.34 3.62 -22.95
N LEU A 51 -19.07 3.25 -23.13
CA LEU A 51 -18.04 4.14 -23.66
C LEU A 51 -18.32 4.54 -25.12
N ILE A 52 -18.83 3.61 -25.93
CA ILE A 52 -19.28 3.91 -27.30
C ILE A 52 -20.46 4.89 -27.25
N CYS A 53 -21.43 4.66 -26.37
CA CYS A 53 -22.60 5.54 -26.21
C CYS A 53 -22.20 6.99 -25.91
N GLN A 54 -21.17 7.21 -25.09
CA GLN A 54 -20.67 8.57 -24.79
C GLN A 54 -20.13 9.33 -26.02
N ARG A 55 -19.84 8.64 -27.12
CA ARG A 55 -19.37 9.23 -28.38
C ARG A 55 -20.50 9.54 -29.35
N LEU A 56 -21.71 9.01 -29.14
CA LEU A 56 -22.84 9.14 -30.07
C LEU A 56 -23.44 10.55 -30.09
N SER A 57 -23.71 11.13 -28.91
CA SER A 57 -24.30 12.48 -28.82
C SER A 57 -23.97 13.16 -27.49
N ARG A 58 -24.25 14.46 -27.38
CA ARG A 58 -24.06 15.23 -26.14
C ARG A 58 -24.95 14.71 -25.00
N ARG A 59 -26.19 14.31 -25.31
CA ARG A 59 -27.13 13.75 -24.33
C ARG A 59 -26.65 12.40 -23.81
N PHE A 60 -26.26 11.49 -24.70
CA PHE A 60 -25.69 10.19 -24.30
C PHE A 60 -24.35 10.34 -23.58
N ARG A 61 -23.54 11.37 -23.91
CA ARG A 61 -22.32 11.68 -23.16
C ARG A 61 -22.60 12.01 -21.70
N ALA A 62 -23.64 12.80 -21.42
CA ALA A 62 -24.06 13.13 -20.06
C ALA A 62 -24.62 11.89 -19.33
N LEU A 63 -25.58 11.18 -19.93
CA LEU A 63 -26.28 10.07 -19.29
C LEU A 63 -25.39 8.82 -19.11
N ALA A 64 -24.64 8.41 -20.14
CA ALA A 64 -23.69 7.30 -20.00
C ALA A 64 -22.45 7.71 -19.17
N GLY A 65 -22.27 9.00 -18.91
CA GLY A 65 -21.25 9.55 -18.01
C GLY A 65 -21.70 9.65 -16.55
N ASP A 66 -22.97 9.38 -16.25
CA ASP A 66 -23.55 9.59 -14.92
C ASP A 66 -22.83 8.78 -13.83
N SER A 67 -22.46 9.47 -12.76
CA SER A 67 -21.80 8.91 -11.58
C SER A 67 -22.55 7.72 -10.95
N GLU A 68 -23.88 7.75 -10.85
CA GLU A 68 -24.64 6.68 -10.19
C GLU A 68 -24.68 5.40 -11.05
N LEU A 69 -24.63 5.55 -12.38
CA LEU A 69 -24.47 4.43 -13.31
C LEU A 69 -23.14 3.70 -13.07
N TRP A 70 -22.04 4.47 -13.02
CA TRP A 70 -20.69 3.93 -12.79
C TRP A 70 -20.53 3.34 -11.39
N LYS A 71 -21.17 3.93 -10.38
CA LYS A 71 -21.23 3.42 -9.01
C LYS A 71 -21.93 2.05 -8.93
N ARG A 72 -23.07 1.88 -9.61
CA ARG A 72 -23.75 0.58 -9.70
C ARG A 72 -22.90 -0.46 -10.41
N LYS A 73 -22.22 -0.08 -11.51
CA LYS A 73 -21.27 -0.98 -12.20
C LYS A 73 -20.10 -1.37 -11.30
N TYR A 74 -19.52 -0.41 -10.57
CA TYR A 74 -18.46 -0.64 -9.60
C TYR A 74 -18.88 -1.66 -8.53
N TYR A 75 -20.03 -1.41 -7.88
CA TYR A 75 -20.58 -2.31 -6.87
C TYR A 75 -20.78 -3.72 -7.41
N SER A 76 -21.40 -3.83 -8.59
CA SER A 76 -21.71 -5.13 -9.19
C SER A 76 -20.46 -5.97 -9.49
N ARG A 77 -19.35 -5.31 -9.87
CA ARG A 77 -18.12 -5.98 -10.32
C ARG A 77 -17.20 -6.36 -9.16
N TRP A 78 -17.00 -5.47 -8.18
CA TRP A 78 -15.99 -5.67 -7.13
C TRP A 78 -16.58 -5.86 -5.74
N VAL A 79 -17.63 -5.12 -5.37
CA VAL A 79 -18.18 -5.16 -4.00
C VAL A 79 -19.12 -6.35 -3.81
N ARG A 80 -20.04 -6.59 -4.75
CA ARG A 80 -21.07 -7.65 -4.65
C ARG A 80 -20.48 -9.06 -4.59
N PRO A 81 -19.49 -9.45 -5.42
CA PRO A 81 -18.89 -10.79 -5.31
C PRO A 81 -18.17 -10.98 -3.97
N ARG A 82 -17.48 -9.95 -3.49
CA ARG A 82 -16.75 -9.97 -2.22
C ARG A 82 -17.68 -10.09 -1.01
N ALA A 83 -18.74 -9.28 -0.96
CA ALA A 83 -19.78 -9.37 0.06
C ALA A 83 -20.42 -10.76 0.11
N ARG A 84 -20.73 -11.34 -1.06
CA ARG A 84 -21.26 -12.71 -1.18
C ARG A 84 -20.29 -13.79 -0.66
N ARG A 85 -18.99 -13.65 -0.94
CA ARG A 85 -17.97 -14.59 -0.45
C ARG A 85 -17.86 -14.54 1.08
N LEU A 86 -17.88 -13.34 1.66
CA LEU A 86 -17.78 -13.14 3.11
C LEU A 86 -19.01 -13.67 3.87
N VAL A 87 -20.23 -13.45 3.34
CA VAL A 87 -21.46 -14.02 3.92
C VAL A 87 -21.45 -15.55 3.90
N LYS A 88 -20.81 -16.16 2.90
CA LYS A 88 -20.65 -17.62 2.82
C LYS A 88 -19.55 -18.15 3.75
N ALA A 89 -18.44 -17.41 3.90
CA ALA A 89 -17.27 -17.83 4.67
C ALA A 89 -17.44 -17.64 6.19
N ARG A 90 -18.07 -16.54 6.60
CA ARG A 90 -18.44 -16.28 7.99
C ARG A 90 -19.92 -16.57 8.11
N ARG A 91 -20.32 -17.55 8.94
CA ARG A 91 -21.71 -17.72 9.43
C ARG A 91 -22.12 -16.54 10.34
N VAL A 92 -21.82 -15.31 9.93
CA VAL A 92 -22.26 -14.08 10.57
C VAL A 92 -23.63 -13.77 9.98
N THR A 93 -24.62 -13.63 10.85
CA THR A 93 -25.98 -13.17 10.52
C THR A 93 -25.93 -11.72 10.04
N PHE A 94 -25.56 -11.52 8.78
CA PHE A 94 -25.94 -10.31 8.07
C PHE A 94 -27.44 -10.40 7.75
N PRO A 95 -28.23 -9.32 7.94
CA PRO A 95 -29.61 -9.29 7.48
C PRO A 95 -29.65 -9.68 6.00
N GLN A 96 -30.49 -10.65 5.64
CA GLN A 96 -30.55 -11.23 4.28
C GLN A 96 -30.78 -10.19 3.16
N GLY A 97 -31.16 -8.95 3.49
CA GLY A 97 -31.29 -7.82 2.55
C GLY A 97 -29.99 -7.11 2.12
N ASN A 98 -28.85 -7.30 2.80
CA ASN A 98 -27.62 -6.54 2.52
C ASN A 98 -26.79 -7.05 1.30
N ALA A 99 -27.24 -8.09 0.61
CA ALA A 99 -26.65 -8.52 -0.67
C ALA A 99 -27.21 -7.76 -1.89
N GLU A 100 -28.20 -6.89 -1.66
CA GLU A 100 -28.75 -5.95 -2.63
C GLU A 100 -27.85 -4.72 -2.78
N TYR A 101 -28.04 -3.96 -3.87
CA TYR A 101 -27.25 -2.75 -4.11
C TYR A 101 -27.63 -1.66 -3.11
N SER A 102 -26.69 -1.26 -2.25
CA SER A 102 -26.84 -0.07 -1.41
C SER A 102 -26.26 1.15 -2.14
N PRO A 103 -27.00 2.26 -2.26
CA PRO A 103 -26.46 3.50 -2.80
C PRO A 103 -25.53 4.22 -1.81
N ARG A 104 -25.44 3.82 -0.53
CA ARG A 104 -24.56 4.46 0.45
C ARG A 104 -23.21 3.75 0.51
N VAL A 105 -22.17 4.39 0.00
CA VAL A 105 -20.82 3.81 -0.11
C VAL A 105 -20.16 3.62 1.25
N SER A 106 -20.51 4.42 2.25
CA SER A 106 -20.12 4.22 3.65
C SER A 106 -20.59 2.87 4.23
N THR A 107 -21.61 2.26 3.63
CA THR A 107 -22.08 0.90 4.01
C THR A 107 -21.37 -0.21 3.26
N TRP A 108 -20.51 0.13 2.28
CA TRP A 108 -19.75 -0.85 1.52
C TRP A 108 -18.49 -1.24 2.28
N LEU A 109 -18.21 -2.54 2.32
CA LEU A 109 -17.02 -3.12 2.94
C LEU A 109 -15.75 -2.46 2.38
N ASP A 110 -14.91 -1.92 3.26
CA ASP A 110 -13.57 -1.39 2.97
C ASP A 110 -13.52 -0.22 1.97
N HIS A 111 -14.66 0.41 1.66
CA HIS A 111 -14.75 1.51 0.68
C HIS A 111 -15.33 2.80 1.30
N SER A 112 -15.45 2.86 2.63
CA SER A 112 -15.88 4.05 3.36
C SER A 112 -14.98 5.26 3.07
N HIS A 113 -13.68 5.03 2.93
CA HIS A 113 -12.67 6.05 2.60
C HIS A 113 -12.80 6.65 1.19
N LEU A 114 -13.58 6.04 0.28
CA LEU A 114 -13.83 6.63 -1.04
C LEU A 114 -14.84 7.78 -0.98
N VAL A 115 -15.46 8.00 0.18
CA VAL A 115 -16.33 9.13 0.49
C VAL A 115 -15.50 10.12 1.30
N ASP A 116 -14.63 10.87 0.64
CA ASP A 116 -13.96 12.01 1.27
C ASP A 116 -14.98 13.10 1.61
N GLU A 117 -14.76 13.76 2.74
CA GLU A 117 -15.59 14.83 3.31
C GLU A 117 -15.74 16.00 2.31
N GLY A 118 -16.87 16.00 1.58
CA GLY A 118 -17.35 17.18 0.84
C GLY A 118 -17.27 17.12 -0.69
N ARG A 119 -16.73 16.06 -1.31
CA ARG A 119 -16.74 15.90 -2.79
C ARG A 119 -17.43 14.60 -3.21
N THR A 120 -18.37 14.68 -4.16
CA THR A 120 -18.96 13.48 -4.76
C THR A 120 -17.88 12.74 -5.56
N PRO A 121 -17.58 11.47 -5.25
CA PRO A 121 -16.52 10.75 -5.93
C PRO A 121 -16.90 10.53 -7.40
N ASN A 122 -15.98 10.83 -8.30
CA ASN A 122 -16.14 10.52 -9.71
C ASN A 122 -16.03 9.00 -9.90
N TRP A 123 -17.17 8.31 -9.83
CA TRP A 123 -17.26 6.86 -9.92
C TRP A 123 -16.71 6.28 -11.22
N LYS A 124 -16.72 7.05 -12.30
CA LYS A 124 -16.08 6.64 -13.56
C LYS A 124 -14.56 6.58 -13.42
N ARG A 125 -13.95 7.58 -12.76
CA ARG A 125 -12.52 7.58 -12.42
C ARG A 125 -12.20 6.41 -11.49
N GLN A 126 -12.99 6.20 -10.45
CA GLN A 126 -12.79 5.08 -9.51
C GLN A 126 -12.93 3.71 -10.21
N TYR A 127 -13.89 3.57 -11.14
CA TYR A 127 -14.02 2.38 -11.96
C TYR A 127 -12.78 2.16 -12.83
N ARG A 128 -12.28 3.20 -13.50
CA ARG A 128 -11.07 3.14 -14.33
C ARG A 128 -9.87 2.72 -13.50
N LEU A 129 -9.65 3.38 -12.37
CA LEU A 129 -8.56 3.10 -11.44
C LEU A 129 -8.61 1.63 -11.00
N ARG A 130 -9.73 1.15 -10.45
CA ARG A 130 -9.84 -0.25 -10.02
C ARG A 130 -9.71 -1.25 -11.17
N HIS A 131 -10.17 -0.89 -12.37
CA HIS A 131 -9.98 -1.70 -13.57
C HIS A 131 -8.50 -1.81 -13.93
N ASN A 132 -7.77 -0.69 -13.93
CA ASN A 132 -6.34 -0.61 -14.20
C ASN A 132 -5.56 -1.45 -13.18
N TRP A 133 -5.84 -1.28 -11.89
CA TRP A 133 -5.29 -2.12 -10.82
C TRP A 133 -5.56 -3.59 -11.04
N SER A 134 -6.80 -3.99 -11.40
CA SER A 134 -7.16 -5.40 -11.59
C SER A 134 -6.46 -6.08 -12.78
N ARG A 135 -5.96 -5.29 -13.73
CA ARG A 135 -5.28 -5.78 -14.94
C ARG A 135 -3.78 -5.48 -14.95
N GLY A 136 -3.28 -4.74 -13.96
CA GLY A 136 -1.90 -4.28 -13.91
C GLY A 136 -1.57 -3.20 -14.93
N LEU A 137 -2.59 -2.55 -15.53
CA LEU A 137 -2.39 -1.52 -16.56
C LEU A 137 -1.97 -0.22 -15.88
N CYS A 138 -0.82 0.30 -16.26
CA CYS A 138 -0.28 1.52 -15.68
C CYS A 138 0.57 2.29 -16.69
N ARG A 139 0.69 3.59 -16.43
CA ARG A 139 1.66 4.44 -17.08
C ARG A 139 2.90 4.53 -16.22
N VAL A 140 4.07 4.31 -16.82
CA VAL A 140 5.36 4.49 -16.12
C VAL A 140 5.95 5.83 -16.48
N THR A 141 6.40 6.54 -15.45
CA THR A 141 7.23 7.73 -15.56
C THR A 141 8.51 7.50 -14.79
N GLU A 142 9.63 7.71 -15.46
CA GLU A 142 10.96 7.51 -14.90
C GLU A 142 11.56 8.89 -14.65
N VAL A 143 12.11 9.08 -13.45
CA VAL A 143 12.79 10.31 -13.07
C VAL A 143 14.15 9.94 -12.50
N GLU A 144 15.19 10.51 -13.12
CA GLU A 144 16.55 10.39 -12.61
C GLU A 144 16.68 11.25 -11.35
N VAL A 145 17.00 10.61 -10.23
CA VAL A 145 17.27 11.32 -8.99
C VAL A 145 18.76 11.61 -8.93
N PRO A 146 19.19 12.87 -8.68
CA PRO A 146 20.59 13.22 -8.53
C PRO A 146 21.26 12.29 -7.52
N GLN A 147 22.30 11.61 -7.99
CA GLN A 147 23.05 10.63 -7.21
C GLN A 147 23.91 11.35 -6.16
N PRO A 148 23.86 10.96 -4.88
CA PRO A 148 24.85 11.40 -3.92
C PRO A 148 26.17 10.67 -4.14
N GLN A 149 27.31 11.37 -4.03
CA GLN A 149 28.64 10.74 -4.13
C GLN A 149 28.90 9.74 -2.99
N ARG A 150 28.17 9.87 -1.87
CA ARG A 150 28.18 8.92 -0.75
C ARG A 150 26.77 8.37 -0.46
N PRO A 151 26.52 7.06 -0.59
CA PRO A 151 25.28 6.45 -0.13
C PRO A 151 25.14 6.56 1.41
N PRO A 152 23.91 6.55 1.95
CA PRO A 152 22.65 6.15 1.30
C PRO A 152 21.77 7.32 0.81
N LEU A 153 21.02 7.10 -0.28
CA LEU A 153 19.81 7.87 -0.59
C LEU A 153 18.64 7.20 0.12
N LEU A 154 18.02 7.90 1.06
CA LEU A 154 16.79 7.43 1.70
C LEU A 154 15.60 7.93 0.89
N VAL A 155 14.63 7.06 0.66
CA VAL A 155 13.39 7.42 -0.02
C VAL A 155 12.21 6.89 0.75
N ASN A 156 11.18 7.72 0.91
CA ASN A 156 9.92 7.34 1.51
C ASN A 156 8.76 7.96 0.72
N PHE A 157 7.60 7.31 0.76
CA PHE A 157 6.41 7.76 0.06
C PHE A 157 5.23 7.87 1.02
N TYR A 158 4.63 9.06 1.07
CA TYR A 158 3.52 9.33 1.97
C TYR A 158 2.57 10.38 1.37
N GLY A 159 1.26 10.09 1.39
CA GLY A 159 0.23 11.07 1.01
C GLY A 159 0.38 11.67 -0.39
N GLY A 160 0.90 10.92 -1.36
CA GLY A 160 1.14 11.42 -2.72
C GLY A 160 2.43 12.24 -2.89
N PHE A 161 3.28 12.32 -1.85
CA PHE A 161 4.59 12.96 -1.87
C PHE A 161 5.71 11.93 -1.81
N VAL A 162 6.71 12.08 -2.67
CA VAL A 162 7.96 11.33 -2.60
C VAL A 162 8.99 12.17 -1.87
N LEU A 163 9.57 11.61 -0.82
CA LEU A 163 10.54 12.26 0.03
C LEU A 163 11.87 11.59 -0.17
N THR A 164 12.88 12.35 -0.60
CA THR A 164 14.24 11.86 -0.74
C THR A 164 15.15 12.59 0.23
N ALA A 165 16.00 11.87 0.95
CA ALA A 165 16.98 12.46 1.86
C ALA A 165 18.38 11.97 1.51
N ASP A 166 19.29 12.90 1.27
CA ASP A 166 20.71 12.65 1.00
C ASP A 166 21.61 13.65 1.73
N LEU A 167 22.91 13.36 1.75
CA LEU A 167 23.91 14.23 2.38
C LEU A 167 24.11 15.56 1.63
N GLU A 168 23.99 15.55 0.29
CA GLU A 168 24.40 16.66 -0.57
C GLU A 168 23.30 17.69 -0.83
N HIS A 169 22.08 17.22 -1.09
CA HIS A 169 20.91 18.06 -1.40
C HIS A 169 19.96 18.18 -0.21
N GLY A 170 20.17 17.40 0.86
CA GLY A 170 19.35 17.38 2.06
C GLY A 170 18.03 16.64 1.86
N LEU A 171 16.98 17.15 2.49
CA LEU A 171 15.61 16.64 2.35
C LEU A 171 14.93 17.32 1.15
N ARG A 172 14.49 16.52 0.18
CA ARG A 172 13.77 16.94 -1.01
C ARG A 172 12.38 16.32 -1.05
N VAL A 173 11.42 17.11 -1.51
CA VAL A 173 10.02 16.73 -1.67
C VAL A 173 9.66 16.80 -3.15
N TRP A 174 9.05 15.74 -3.65
CA TRP A 174 8.55 15.63 -5.01
C TRP A 174 7.06 15.28 -4.96
N LEU A 175 6.26 15.90 -5.82
CA LEU A 175 4.86 15.52 -5.96
C LEU A 175 4.76 14.30 -6.89
N ALA A 176 4.13 13.21 -6.42
CA ALA A 176 4.01 11.99 -7.23
C ALA A 176 3.15 12.19 -8.50
N ALA A 177 2.27 13.18 -8.52
CA ALA A 177 1.52 13.55 -9.73
C ALA A 177 2.41 14.16 -10.84
N THR A 178 3.49 14.82 -10.46
CA THR A 178 4.44 15.46 -11.38
C THR A 178 5.87 15.17 -10.91
N PRO A 179 6.35 13.93 -11.06
CA PRO A 179 7.58 13.49 -10.41
C PRO A 179 8.84 14.17 -10.97
N LYS A 180 8.73 14.91 -12.08
CA LYS A 180 9.86 15.58 -12.75
C LYS A 180 10.37 16.85 -12.05
N ILE A 181 9.55 17.46 -11.19
CA ILE A 181 9.86 18.77 -10.59
C ILE A 181 10.05 18.59 -9.09
N CYS A 182 11.24 18.93 -8.60
CA CYS A 182 11.48 19.04 -7.16
C CYS A 182 10.70 20.24 -6.63
N THR A 183 9.85 19.98 -5.65
CA THR A 183 8.88 20.97 -5.16
C THR A 183 9.47 21.80 -4.02
N ALA A 184 10.13 21.13 -3.08
CA ALA A 184 10.78 21.77 -1.94
C ALA A 184 12.08 21.06 -1.59
N ASN A 185 13.08 21.81 -1.13
CA ASN A 185 14.33 21.29 -0.62
C ASN A 185 14.73 22.02 0.67
N VAL A 186 15.30 21.28 1.62
CA VAL A 186 15.93 21.84 2.82
C VAL A 186 17.25 21.12 3.03
N GLN A 187 18.33 21.88 3.07
CA GLN A 187 19.66 21.35 3.35
C GLN A 187 19.82 21.03 4.83
N PHE A 188 20.57 19.97 5.15
CA PHE A 188 20.82 19.55 6.54
C PHE A 188 21.91 20.37 7.24
N THR A 189 22.66 21.18 6.50
CA THR A 189 23.75 21.98 7.04
C THR A 189 23.23 23.24 7.72
N ASP A 190 23.36 23.31 9.05
CA ASP A 190 23.42 24.59 9.75
C ASP A 190 24.75 25.26 9.40
N SER A 191 24.69 26.51 8.93
CA SER A 191 25.82 27.36 8.57
C SER A 191 26.90 27.59 9.66
N THR A 192 26.77 26.94 10.82
CA THR A 192 27.57 27.18 12.03
C THR A 192 28.47 26.01 12.43
N HIS A 193 28.26 24.77 11.95
CA HIS A 193 29.11 23.63 12.32
C HIS A 193 29.46 22.74 11.11
N GLN A 194 30.76 22.59 10.87
CA GLN A 194 31.38 21.87 9.74
C GLN A 194 31.25 20.32 9.81
N CYS A 195 30.23 19.77 10.46
CA CYS A 195 30.02 18.32 10.55
C CYS A 195 28.78 17.91 9.75
N SER A 196 28.98 17.63 8.47
CA SER A 196 27.94 17.07 7.59
C SER A 196 27.76 15.58 7.94
N THR A 197 26.61 15.22 8.54
CA THR A 197 26.29 13.85 8.96
C THR A 197 25.33 13.17 7.98
N ALA A 198 25.59 11.90 7.66
CA ALA A 198 24.78 11.14 6.72
C ALA A 198 23.40 10.79 7.32
N PRO A 199 22.30 10.97 6.57
CA PRO A 199 21.00 10.48 6.98
C PRO A 199 20.98 8.95 6.87
N THR A 200 20.50 8.27 7.91
CA THR A 200 20.51 6.80 8.00
C THR A 200 19.11 6.19 8.07
N ALA A 201 18.11 6.93 8.56
CA ALA A 201 16.73 6.48 8.60
C ALA A 201 15.75 7.64 8.29
N LEU A 202 14.59 7.31 7.72
CA LEU A 202 13.55 8.26 7.32
C LEU A 202 12.18 7.68 7.67
N THR A 203 11.32 8.46 8.33
CA THR A 203 9.93 8.08 8.60
C THR A 203 9.00 9.28 8.42
N THR A 204 7.75 9.01 8.11
CA THR A 204 6.75 10.02 7.73
C THR A 204 5.40 9.64 8.31
N ASN A 205 4.67 10.61 8.81
CA ASN A 205 3.34 10.38 9.35
C ASN A 205 2.47 11.65 9.31
N CYS A 206 1.20 11.53 9.69
CA CYS A 206 0.33 12.68 9.91
C CYS A 206 0.97 13.63 10.94
N GLY A 207 1.07 14.89 10.55
CA GLY A 207 1.58 15.95 11.41
C GLY A 207 0.57 16.46 12.42
N PRO A 208 0.99 17.42 13.27
CA PRO A 208 0.21 17.97 14.38
C PRO A 208 -0.99 18.82 13.92
N ARG A 209 -0.88 19.45 12.75
CA ARG A 209 -1.94 20.28 12.16
C ARG A 209 -2.79 19.44 11.22
N PRO A 210 -4.09 19.75 11.06
CA PRO A 210 -4.91 19.11 10.03
C PRO A 210 -4.23 19.30 8.68
N ASN A 211 -4.16 18.20 7.91
CA ASN A 211 -3.51 18.14 6.60
C ASN A 211 -1.97 18.29 6.60
N SER A 212 -1.29 18.49 7.72
CA SER A 212 0.20 18.53 7.71
C SER A 212 0.82 17.13 7.69
N ILE A 213 2.01 17.01 7.08
CA ILE A 213 2.81 15.78 7.07
C ILE A 213 4.06 16.04 7.90
N GLU A 214 4.28 15.22 8.93
CA GLU A 214 5.51 15.24 9.72
C GLU A 214 6.52 14.27 9.11
N VAL A 215 7.74 14.75 8.90
CA VAL A 215 8.86 13.96 8.36
C VAL A 215 9.98 13.96 9.38
N VAL A 216 10.47 12.78 9.75
CA VAL A 216 11.57 12.63 10.69
C VAL A 216 12.74 11.97 9.99
N VAL A 217 13.91 12.62 10.06
CA VAL A 217 15.17 12.14 9.51
C VAL A 217 16.12 11.85 10.67
N GLY A 218 16.66 10.63 10.70
CA GLY A 218 17.67 10.19 11.66
C GLY A 218 19.05 10.16 11.02
N PHE A 219 20.08 10.50 11.79
CA PHE A 219 21.45 10.64 11.31
C PHE A 219 22.41 9.63 11.93
N GLU A 220 23.59 9.49 11.31
CA GLU A 220 24.67 8.62 11.76
C GLU A 220 25.22 8.97 13.16
N ASN A 221 25.19 10.25 13.52
CA ASN A 221 25.61 10.73 14.84
C ASN A 221 24.56 10.45 15.96
N GLY A 222 23.43 9.81 15.63
CA GLY A 222 22.32 9.56 16.54
C GLY A 222 21.32 10.70 16.65
N GLN A 223 21.59 11.87 16.06
CA GLN A 223 20.64 13.00 16.05
C GLN A 223 19.44 12.70 15.16
N PHE A 224 18.35 13.41 15.39
CA PHE A 224 17.20 13.39 14.49
C PHE A 224 16.61 14.79 14.31
N ASN A 225 16.12 15.05 13.10
CA ASN A 225 15.46 16.30 12.73
C ASN A 225 14.00 16.01 12.38
N VAL A 226 13.11 16.86 12.88
CA VAL A 226 11.67 16.81 12.59
C VAL A 226 11.30 17.98 11.68
N TYR A 227 10.69 17.67 10.55
CA TYR A 227 10.23 18.62 9.55
C TYR A 227 8.71 18.55 9.40
N ASP A 228 8.12 19.68 9.05
CA ASP A 228 6.72 19.80 8.69
C ASP A 228 6.59 20.16 7.21
N ILE A 229 5.69 19.45 6.54
CA ILE A 229 5.26 19.73 5.18
C ILE A 229 3.79 20.10 5.23
N ASP A 230 3.50 21.29 4.74
CA ASP A 230 2.14 21.70 4.43
C ASP A 230 1.85 21.31 2.96
N PRO A 231 0.90 20.39 2.69
CA PRO A 231 0.65 19.90 1.33
C PRO A 231 0.02 20.96 0.43
N ASP A 232 -0.66 21.97 1.01
CA ASP A 232 -1.35 23.00 0.23
C ASP A 232 -0.36 24.08 -0.23
N THR A 233 0.56 24.49 0.66
CA THR A 233 1.59 25.49 0.34
C THR A 233 2.89 24.87 -0.17
N LEU A 234 3.04 23.55 -0.07
CA LEU A 234 4.22 22.76 -0.41
C LEU A 234 5.49 23.27 0.28
N ARG A 235 5.34 23.88 1.45
CA ARG A 235 6.45 24.42 2.24
C ARG A 235 7.01 23.34 3.15
N LEU A 236 8.31 23.11 3.04
CA LEU A 236 9.09 22.27 3.93
C LEU A 236 9.77 23.16 4.99
N GLY A 237 9.48 22.93 6.26
CA GLY A 237 10.07 23.67 7.37
C GLY A 237 10.66 22.75 8.42
N LEU A 238 11.86 23.06 8.92
CA LEU A 238 12.44 22.38 10.08
C LEU A 238 11.71 22.83 11.35
N ARG A 239 11.11 21.89 12.08
CA ARG A 239 10.45 22.18 13.38
C ARG A 239 11.49 22.27 14.49
N PHE A 240 12.34 21.25 14.62
CA PHE A 240 13.49 21.24 15.52
C PHE A 240 14.48 20.11 15.18
N SER A 241 15.71 20.28 15.64
CA SER A 241 16.72 19.22 15.72
C SER A 241 16.89 18.79 17.18
N HIS A 242 17.04 17.50 17.42
CA HIS A 242 17.27 16.97 18.76
C HIS A 242 18.58 16.17 18.81
N PRO A 243 19.46 16.43 19.79
CA PRO A 243 20.63 15.60 20.02
C PRO A 243 20.13 14.23 20.50
N GLY A 244 20.33 13.16 19.73
CA GLY A 244 19.74 11.84 19.97
C GLY A 244 19.78 11.34 21.42
N PHE A 245 18.89 10.41 21.75
CA PHE A 245 18.85 9.82 23.10
C PHE A 245 19.86 8.70 23.31
N ALA A 246 20.40 8.13 22.23
CA ALA A 246 21.36 7.04 22.26
C ALA A 246 22.53 7.35 21.33
N ASN A 247 23.73 6.91 21.73
CA ASN A 247 24.91 7.03 20.90
C ASN A 247 24.84 6.04 19.74
N GLY A 248 25.37 6.44 18.58
CA GLY A 248 25.48 5.62 17.37
C GLY A 248 24.37 5.88 16.35
N ALA A 249 24.56 5.33 15.15
CA ALA A 249 23.70 5.60 14.01
C ALA A 249 22.27 5.09 14.23
N ILE A 250 21.26 5.86 13.80
CA ILE A 250 19.87 5.41 13.82
C ILE A 250 19.66 4.45 12.64
N THR A 251 19.37 3.19 12.91
CA THR A 251 19.24 2.14 11.88
C THR A 251 17.81 1.97 11.38
N ALA A 252 16.81 2.22 12.21
CA ALA A 252 15.41 2.17 11.83
C ALA A 252 14.55 3.09 12.70
N MET A 253 13.44 3.54 12.12
CA MET A 253 12.47 4.39 12.81
C MET A 253 11.04 4.01 12.43
N ALA A 254 10.11 4.22 13.35
CA ALA A 254 8.69 4.21 13.09
C ALA A 254 8.04 5.39 13.83
N SER A 255 7.20 6.13 13.14
CA SER A 255 6.48 7.27 13.70
C SER A 255 4.98 6.97 13.80
N SER A 256 4.36 7.54 14.84
CA SER A 256 2.92 7.65 15.02
C SER A 256 2.61 9.07 15.51
N PHE A 257 1.35 9.48 15.54
CA PHE A 257 1.02 10.87 15.88
C PHE A 257 1.59 11.24 17.26
N SER A 258 2.49 12.23 17.30
CA SER A 258 3.21 12.71 18.51
C SER A 258 4.18 11.71 19.17
N TYR A 259 4.42 10.52 18.58
CA TYR A 259 5.33 9.52 19.13
C TYR A 259 6.29 8.99 18.08
N LEU A 260 7.54 8.79 18.48
CA LEU A 260 8.60 8.30 17.61
C LEU A 260 9.35 7.15 18.29
N LEU A 261 9.45 6.04 17.58
CA LEU A 261 10.21 4.86 17.94
C LEU A 261 11.48 4.81 17.08
N MET A 262 12.64 4.70 17.73
CA MET A 262 13.94 4.65 17.06
C MET A 262 14.73 3.44 17.54
N VAL A 263 15.53 2.89 16.64
CA VAL A 263 16.52 1.86 16.96
C VAL A 263 17.90 2.36 16.54
N SER A 264 18.85 2.29 17.47
CA SER A 264 20.26 2.63 17.23
C SER A 264 21.07 1.42 16.80
N GLN A 265 22.24 1.67 16.22
CA GLN A 265 23.24 0.67 15.83
C GLN A 265 23.66 -0.23 17.01
N HIS A 266 23.64 0.29 18.23
CA HIS A 266 23.96 -0.45 19.46
C HIS A 266 22.77 -1.22 20.03
N LYS A 267 21.73 -1.47 19.23
CA LYS A 267 20.53 -2.23 19.63
C LYS A 267 19.76 -1.59 20.79
N HIS A 268 19.91 -0.28 20.99
CA HIS A 268 19.05 0.48 21.91
C HIS A 268 17.81 0.95 21.15
N LEU A 269 16.66 0.60 21.68
CA LEU A 269 15.35 1.04 21.21
C LEU A 269 14.87 2.16 22.13
N SER A 270 14.58 3.31 21.55
CA SER A 270 14.15 4.51 22.27
C SER A 270 12.77 4.93 21.77
N LEU A 271 11.82 5.03 22.70
CA LEU A 271 10.50 5.62 22.45
C LEU A 271 10.51 7.05 23.00
N CYS A 272 10.12 8.02 22.18
CA CYS A 272 10.05 9.41 22.58
C CYS A 272 8.73 10.07 22.17
N THR A 273 8.35 11.12 22.89
CA THR A 273 7.25 12.01 22.51
C THR A 273 7.80 13.19 21.72
N LEU A 274 7.06 13.63 20.72
CA LEU A 274 7.33 14.82 19.96
C LEU A 274 6.33 15.89 20.37
N SER A 275 6.83 17.08 20.73
CA SER A 275 5.96 18.21 21.07
C SER A 275 5.19 18.73 19.85
N THR A 276 3.91 19.01 20.08
CA THR A 276 2.91 19.39 19.06
C THR A 276 2.67 20.92 19.03
N GLU A 277 3.21 21.69 19.99
CA GLU A 277 2.80 23.08 20.20
C GLU A 277 3.42 24.07 19.21
N SER A 278 2.56 24.88 18.59
CA SER A 278 2.94 26.17 17.99
C SER A 278 2.69 27.29 18.99
N CYS A 279 3.74 28.04 19.29
CA CYS A 279 3.81 29.25 20.12
C CYS A 279 2.47 29.98 20.40
N GLY A 280 2.08 30.00 21.68
CA GLY A 280 1.09 30.91 22.24
C GLY A 280 1.56 31.40 23.62
N SER A 281 2.28 32.52 23.64
CA SER A 281 2.57 33.38 24.80
C SER A 281 3.07 32.70 26.10
N ARG A 282 4.35 32.31 26.14
CA ARG A 282 5.20 32.39 27.34
C ARG A 282 6.68 32.16 26.95
N PRO A 283 7.63 32.99 27.39
CA PRO A 283 9.05 32.68 27.23
C PRO A 283 9.40 31.63 28.29
N ALA A 284 9.36 30.36 27.92
CA ALA A 284 9.75 29.26 28.81
C ALA A 284 11.14 28.78 28.44
N GLU A 285 12.09 29.09 29.31
CA GLU A 285 13.41 28.49 29.35
C GLU A 285 13.29 26.96 29.30
N THR A 286 13.92 26.34 28.30
CA THR A 286 14.25 24.91 28.26
C THR A 286 13.09 23.89 28.34
N MET A 287 11.99 24.11 27.61
CA MET A 287 11.02 23.03 27.39
C MET A 287 11.61 22.01 26.39
N GLU A 288 11.90 20.78 26.84
CA GLU A 288 12.39 19.69 25.98
C GLU A 288 11.40 19.42 24.84
N ARG A 289 11.81 19.73 23.60
CA ARG A 289 10.97 19.61 22.39
C ARG A 289 10.67 18.16 22.01
N ALA A 290 11.50 17.23 22.46
CA ALA A 290 11.23 15.80 22.46
C ALA A 290 11.65 15.20 23.81
N ARG A 291 10.83 14.29 24.35
CA ARG A 291 11.07 13.67 25.65
C ARG A 291 11.22 12.16 25.50
N LEU A 292 12.27 11.58 26.06
CA LEU A 292 12.44 10.13 26.13
C LEU A 292 11.39 9.54 27.10
N LEU A 293 10.57 8.63 26.60
CA LEU A 293 9.57 7.90 27.38
C LEU A 293 10.12 6.60 27.93
N ALA A 294 10.77 5.82 27.07
CA ALA A 294 11.31 4.51 27.41
C ALA A 294 12.56 4.22 26.59
N SER A 295 13.52 3.55 27.22
CA SER A 295 14.71 3.02 26.57
C SER A 295 14.82 1.54 26.88
N LEU A 296 14.94 0.72 25.84
CA LEU A 296 15.06 -0.73 25.93
C LEU A 296 16.32 -1.16 25.20
N LYS A 297 16.97 -2.23 25.67
CA LYS A 297 18.13 -2.81 25.03
C LYS A 297 17.75 -4.17 24.47
N ALA A 298 18.01 -4.40 23.19
CA ALA A 298 17.80 -5.69 22.55
C ALA A 298 19.09 -6.51 22.55
N ASP A 299 19.01 -7.77 22.96
CA ASP A 299 20.15 -8.69 22.98
C ASP A 299 20.46 -9.24 21.57
N SER A 300 19.41 -9.57 20.81
CA SER A 300 19.53 -10.09 19.45
C SER A 300 18.64 -9.29 18.50
N ILE A 301 19.27 -8.68 17.49
CA ILE A 301 18.60 -8.12 16.32
C ILE A 301 19.27 -8.82 15.14
N LEU A 302 18.55 -9.72 14.48
CA LEU A 302 18.99 -10.39 13.26
C LEU A 302 18.56 -9.57 12.04
N ALA A 303 19.15 -9.88 10.88
CA ALA A 303 18.93 -9.14 9.64
C ALA A 303 17.47 -9.25 9.15
N SER A 304 16.96 -8.15 8.58
CA SER A 304 15.54 -7.85 8.25
C SER A 304 14.63 -7.72 9.49
N MET A 305 14.25 -6.48 9.79
CA MET A 305 13.31 -6.14 10.85
C MET A 305 12.31 -5.09 10.37
N SER A 306 11.09 -5.14 10.91
CA SER A 306 10.06 -4.13 10.65
C SER A 306 9.60 -3.56 11.98
N LEU A 307 9.56 -2.23 12.05
CA LEU A 307 9.04 -1.49 13.18
C LEU A 307 7.67 -0.92 12.82
N SER A 308 6.75 -0.93 13.77
CA SER A 308 5.51 -0.18 13.64
C SER A 308 5.10 0.42 14.98
N LEU A 309 4.47 1.58 14.92
CA LEU A 309 3.98 2.29 16.08
C LEU A 309 2.52 2.65 15.84
N ARG A 310 1.64 2.31 16.77
CA ARG A 310 0.21 2.59 16.66
C ARG A 310 -0.40 2.96 18.00
N MET A 311 -1.49 3.70 17.96
CA MET A 311 -2.28 4.05 19.14
C MET A 311 -3.46 3.09 19.29
N ALA A 312 -3.67 2.59 20.50
CA ALA A 312 -4.87 1.85 20.88
C ALA A 312 -5.72 2.73 21.81
N GLY A 313 -6.74 3.37 21.24
CA GLY A 313 -7.50 4.41 21.93
C GLY A 313 -6.65 5.67 22.17
N SER A 314 -7.03 6.48 23.17
CA SER A 314 -6.30 7.71 23.51
C SER A 314 -5.10 7.47 24.42
N GLU A 315 -5.07 6.38 25.19
CA GLU A 315 -4.16 6.22 26.34
C GLU A 315 -2.98 5.27 26.12
N VAL A 316 -3.09 4.33 25.18
CA VAL A 316 -2.13 3.23 25.05
C VAL A 316 -1.39 3.33 23.73
N ILE A 317 -0.07 3.40 23.83
CA ILE A 317 0.86 3.35 22.71
C ILE A 317 1.29 1.89 22.55
N ILE A 318 1.17 1.35 21.34
CA ILE A 318 1.64 0.00 21.01
C ILE A 318 2.78 0.11 20.03
N SER A 319 3.98 -0.29 20.46
CA SER A 319 5.11 -0.50 19.57
C SER A 319 5.22 -1.99 19.25
N THR A 320 5.29 -2.32 17.96
CA THR A 320 5.48 -3.69 17.50
C THR A 320 6.80 -3.80 16.76
N ILE A 321 7.59 -4.79 17.17
CA ILE A 321 8.90 -5.10 16.60
C ILE A 321 8.78 -6.49 15.99
N VAL A 322 9.06 -6.58 14.69
CA VAL A 322 9.14 -7.86 13.98
C VAL A 322 10.59 -8.11 13.62
N TYR A 323 11.10 -9.28 13.97
CA TYR A 323 12.46 -9.70 13.69
C TYR A 323 12.49 -11.12 13.14
N SER A 324 13.45 -11.42 12.27
CA SER A 324 13.70 -12.77 11.80
C SER A 324 14.56 -13.55 12.80
N PHE A 325 14.40 -14.87 12.87
CA PHE A 325 15.32 -15.75 13.59
C PHE A 325 15.30 -17.17 13.01
N PHE A 326 16.35 -17.94 13.27
CA PHE A 326 16.45 -19.33 12.86
C PHE A 326 15.99 -20.26 13.98
N HIS A 327 15.02 -21.12 13.69
CA HIS A 327 14.50 -22.12 14.63
C HIS A 327 14.87 -23.53 14.17
N ILE A 328 15.46 -24.31 15.08
CA ILE A 328 15.83 -25.71 14.84
C ILE A 328 14.54 -26.52 14.65
N GLY A 329 14.29 -27.03 13.45
CA GLY A 329 13.14 -27.87 13.11
C GLY A 329 12.14 -27.25 12.12
N CYS A 330 12.08 -25.92 11.99
CA CYS A 330 11.22 -25.26 10.98
C CYS A 330 11.93 -24.19 10.13
N GLY A 331 13.23 -23.98 10.34
CA GLY A 331 14.05 -23.06 9.56
C GLY A 331 13.86 -21.61 9.98
N TRP A 332 13.93 -20.68 9.03
CA TRP A 332 13.76 -19.25 9.30
C TRP A 332 12.31 -18.91 9.62
N SER A 333 12.11 -18.22 10.74
CA SER A 333 10.82 -17.82 11.29
C SER A 333 10.86 -16.37 11.79
N LEU A 334 9.71 -15.83 12.18
CA LEU A 334 9.58 -14.45 12.65
C LEU A 334 9.11 -14.41 14.09
N GLY A 335 9.74 -13.54 14.88
CA GLY A 335 9.32 -13.17 16.22
C GLY A 335 8.62 -11.81 16.17
N ILE A 336 7.52 -11.70 16.89
CA ILE A 336 6.74 -10.47 16.98
C ILE A 336 6.61 -10.09 18.44
N GLN A 337 7.23 -8.98 18.81
CA GLN A 337 7.16 -8.42 20.16
C GLN A 337 6.29 -7.17 20.16
N GLU A 338 5.21 -7.18 20.94
CA GLU A 338 4.40 -6.00 21.23
C GLU A 338 4.71 -5.46 22.61
N LEU A 339 5.01 -4.18 22.68
CA LEU A 339 5.19 -3.45 23.92
C LEU A 339 4.11 -2.38 24.00
N HIS A 340 3.43 -2.34 25.13
CA HIS A 340 2.38 -1.38 25.43
C HIS A 340 2.91 -0.38 26.44
N PHE A 341 2.85 0.90 26.09
CA PHE A 341 3.23 2.01 26.95
C PHE A 341 2.00 2.86 27.25
N ASN A 342 1.98 3.46 28.43
CA ASN A 342 1.05 4.55 28.71
C ASN A 342 1.63 5.88 28.15
N LYS A 343 0.84 6.95 28.19
CA LYS A 343 1.31 8.31 27.83
C LYS A 343 2.52 8.79 28.61
N SER A 344 2.73 8.29 29.85
CA SER A 344 3.86 8.67 30.68
C SER A 344 5.13 7.87 30.38
N GLY A 345 5.10 6.94 29.41
CA GLY A 345 6.24 6.11 29.03
C GLY A 345 6.45 4.86 29.88
N GLN A 346 5.61 4.61 30.88
CA GLN A 346 5.67 3.37 31.65
C GLN A 346 5.18 2.20 30.81
N GLN A 347 5.98 1.13 30.78
CA GLN A 347 5.61 -0.12 30.13
C GLN A 347 4.47 -0.79 30.91
N ILE A 348 3.27 -0.84 30.32
CA ILE A 348 2.09 -1.50 30.87
C ILE A 348 2.19 -3.02 30.68
N ARG A 349 2.62 -3.44 29.48
CA ARG A 349 2.62 -4.84 29.08
C ARG A 349 3.64 -5.12 27.98
N SER A 350 4.22 -6.32 28.00
CA SER A 350 5.04 -6.87 26.93
C SER A 350 4.45 -8.22 26.51
N ARG A 351 4.37 -8.48 25.21
CA ARG A 351 3.82 -9.69 24.60
C ARG A 351 4.73 -10.16 23.50
N LEU A 352 4.87 -11.47 23.38
CA LEU A 352 5.66 -12.12 22.35
C LEU A 352 4.83 -13.22 21.69
N THR A 353 4.89 -13.30 20.37
CA THR A 353 4.38 -14.43 19.60
C THR A 353 5.36 -14.75 18.49
N THR A 354 5.30 -15.97 17.95
CA THR A 354 6.17 -16.41 16.87
C THR A 354 5.36 -17.03 15.74
N THR A 355 5.90 -17.03 14.53
CA THR A 355 5.28 -17.73 13.40
C THR A 355 5.43 -19.24 13.50
N VAL A 356 6.30 -19.75 14.38
CA VAL A 356 6.57 -21.18 14.57
C VAL A 356 5.29 -21.94 14.93
N ASP A 357 4.49 -21.40 15.86
CA ASP A 357 3.21 -22.01 16.28
C ASP A 357 2.21 -22.13 15.12
N SER A 358 2.28 -21.20 14.15
CA SER A 358 1.43 -21.23 12.96
C SER A 358 1.90 -22.25 11.91
N GLN A 359 3.18 -22.62 11.92
CA GLN A 359 3.78 -23.58 10.99
C GLN A 359 3.51 -25.03 11.42
N TYR A 360 3.46 -25.32 12.73
CA TYR A 360 3.18 -26.66 13.26
C TYR A 360 1.69 -27.04 13.33
N SER A 361 0.80 -26.25 12.70
CA SER A 361 -0.64 -26.53 12.60
C SER A 361 -1.25 -27.01 13.92
N ILE A 362 -1.32 -26.16 14.94
CA ILE A 362 -2.22 -26.44 16.08
C ILE A 362 -3.66 -26.33 15.56
N ARG A 363 -4.22 -27.44 15.05
CA ARG A 363 -5.65 -27.54 14.75
C ARG A 363 -6.39 -27.66 16.08
N PRO A 364 -7.23 -26.67 16.48
CA PRO A 364 -8.21 -26.93 17.52
C PRO A 364 -9.24 -27.89 16.92
N LEU A 365 -9.43 -29.07 17.50
CA LEU A 365 -10.43 -30.06 17.09
C LEU A 365 -11.89 -29.61 17.35
N SER A 366 -12.18 -28.31 17.33
CA SER A 366 -13.54 -27.78 17.57
C SER A 366 -14.43 -27.73 16.31
N TYR A 367 -13.97 -28.21 15.15
CA TYR A 367 -14.74 -28.22 13.89
C TYR A 367 -15.17 -29.60 13.37
N LEU A 368 -15.00 -30.67 14.16
CA LEU A 368 -15.62 -31.97 13.88
C LEU A 368 -16.73 -32.26 14.90
N ARG A 369 -17.81 -31.49 14.87
CA ARG A 369 -19.07 -31.91 15.50
C ARG A 369 -20.24 -31.55 14.60
N GLY A 370 -20.69 -32.52 13.82
CA GLY A 370 -21.82 -32.36 12.90
C GLY A 370 -22.09 -33.59 12.03
N GLY A 371 -22.34 -34.74 12.65
CA GLY A 371 -22.88 -35.93 12.00
C GLY A 371 -23.45 -36.87 13.07
N ASN A 372 -24.77 -37.05 13.07
CA ASN A 372 -25.55 -37.70 14.13
C ASN A 372 -25.46 -39.23 14.13
N ARG A 373 -25.37 -39.80 15.35
CA ARG A 373 -25.92 -41.09 15.88
C ARG A 373 -25.35 -42.39 15.27
N SER A 374 -25.02 -43.44 16.03
CA SER A 374 -25.59 -44.01 17.27
C SER A 374 -24.66 -45.06 17.94
N SER A 375 -24.94 -45.33 19.22
CA SER A 375 -24.63 -46.53 20.04
C SER A 375 -23.36 -46.57 20.91
N GLU A 376 -23.64 -46.59 22.22
CA GLU A 376 -23.07 -47.42 23.29
C GLU A 376 -21.65 -47.17 23.86
N ASN A 377 -21.67 -46.74 25.14
CA ASN A 377 -20.85 -47.14 26.28
C ASN A 377 -19.39 -47.56 26.06
N HIS A 378 -18.46 -46.76 26.61
CA HIS A 378 -17.59 -47.18 27.72
C HIS A 378 -16.82 -45.98 28.31
N GLU A 379 -16.80 -45.91 29.64
CA GLU A 379 -15.95 -45.00 30.42
C GLU A 379 -14.46 -45.35 30.22
N ARG A 380 -13.61 -44.33 30.02
CA ARG A 380 -12.26 -44.21 30.62
C ARG A 380 -11.60 -42.86 30.27
N SER A 381 -10.96 -42.32 31.30
CA SER A 381 -10.10 -41.13 31.38
C SER A 381 -8.94 -41.06 30.38
N GLY A 382 -8.62 -39.85 29.88
CA GLY A 382 -7.34 -39.52 29.22
C GLY A 382 -7.38 -38.18 28.46
N PRO A 383 -6.29 -37.37 28.45
CA PRO A 383 -6.31 -35.96 28.07
C PRO A 383 -6.49 -35.76 26.55
N LEU A 384 -7.05 -34.60 26.18
CA LEU A 384 -7.18 -34.11 24.81
C LEU A 384 -5.83 -34.16 24.07
N SER A 385 -5.62 -35.18 23.23
CA SER A 385 -4.42 -35.31 22.41
C SER A 385 -4.50 -34.34 21.22
N HIS A 386 -3.76 -33.23 21.33
CA HIS A 386 -3.42 -32.39 20.19
C HIS A 386 -2.48 -33.21 19.27
N SER A 387 -2.97 -33.64 18.10
CA SER A 387 -2.09 -34.18 17.05
C SER A 387 -1.34 -33.00 16.42
N ILE A 388 -0.11 -32.77 16.89
CA ILE A 388 0.85 -31.87 16.24
C ILE A 388 1.37 -32.62 15.02
N SER A 389 1.22 -32.05 13.81
CA SER A 389 1.89 -32.61 12.64
C SER A 389 3.40 -32.47 12.84
N PRO A 390 4.20 -33.54 12.67
CA PRO A 390 5.63 -33.48 12.93
C PRO A 390 6.38 -32.58 11.94
N GLU A 391 5.77 -32.29 10.79
CA GLU A 391 6.35 -31.48 9.72
C GLU A 391 5.71 -30.08 9.67
N PRO A 392 6.52 -29.01 9.55
CA PRO A 392 6.00 -27.65 9.42
C PRO A 392 5.32 -27.45 8.07
N ALA A 393 4.16 -26.79 8.07
CA ALA A 393 3.39 -26.50 6.86
C ALA A 393 4.13 -25.55 5.88
N ILE A 394 5.05 -24.73 6.40
CA ILE A 394 5.89 -23.82 5.63
C ILE A 394 7.29 -23.88 6.21
N LEU A 395 8.27 -24.23 5.38
CA LEU A 395 9.67 -24.32 5.76
C LEU A 395 10.51 -23.37 4.88
N HIS A 396 11.32 -22.54 5.53
CA HIS A 396 12.23 -21.60 4.88
C HIS A 396 13.67 -21.95 5.23
N HIS A 397 14.46 -22.33 4.22
CA HIS A 397 15.87 -22.69 4.39
C HIS A 397 16.79 -21.46 4.51
N GLU A 398 16.41 -20.36 3.87
CA GLU A 398 17.17 -19.11 3.82
C GLU A 398 16.42 -17.98 4.54
N PRO A 399 17.14 -16.96 5.05
CA PRO A 399 16.52 -15.83 5.71
C PRO A 399 15.59 -15.07 4.75
N PRO A 400 14.52 -14.43 5.27
CA PRO A 400 13.69 -13.57 4.44
C PRO A 400 14.52 -12.39 3.91
N THR A 401 14.31 -12.04 2.65
CA THR A 401 15.00 -10.93 1.98
C THR A 401 14.47 -9.57 2.45
N SER A 402 13.16 -9.50 2.76
CA SER A 402 12.50 -8.31 3.27
C SER A 402 11.31 -8.71 4.15
N VAL A 403 11.02 -7.89 5.15
CA VAL A 403 9.90 -8.05 6.08
C VAL A 403 9.13 -6.73 6.10
N SER A 404 7.82 -6.78 5.90
CA SER A 404 6.95 -5.61 5.98
C SER A 404 5.75 -5.92 6.88
N TYR A 405 5.54 -5.07 7.88
CA TYR A 405 4.45 -5.20 8.83
C TYR A 405 3.58 -3.95 8.84
N SER A 406 2.28 -4.13 8.59
CA SER A 406 1.26 -3.13 8.82
C SER A 406 0.05 -3.82 9.40
N HIS A 407 -0.30 -3.51 10.65
CA HIS A 407 -1.33 -4.23 11.38
C HIS A 407 -2.66 -4.30 10.58
N PRO A 408 -3.26 -5.48 10.38
CA PRO A 408 -2.92 -6.80 10.94
C PRO A 408 -2.05 -7.69 10.05
N TYR A 409 -1.59 -7.21 8.90
CA TYR A 409 -0.86 -8.01 7.91
C TYR A 409 0.65 -8.00 8.15
N LEU A 410 1.24 -9.19 8.17
CA LEU A 410 2.68 -9.39 8.17
C LEU A 410 3.06 -10.14 6.90
N LEU A 411 3.99 -9.59 6.13
CA LEU A 411 4.40 -10.13 4.84
C LEU A 411 5.91 -10.25 4.76
N THR A 412 6.38 -11.41 4.31
CA THR A 412 7.80 -11.69 4.08
C THR A 412 8.06 -12.10 2.66
N SER A 413 9.19 -11.65 2.13
CA SER A 413 9.71 -12.10 0.85
C SER A 413 10.87 -13.05 1.04
N HIS A 414 10.98 -14.00 0.11
CA HIS A 414 11.96 -15.08 0.19
C HIS A 414 12.77 -15.17 -1.11
N PRO A 415 14.00 -15.70 -1.02
CA PRO A 415 14.86 -15.93 -2.18
C PRO A 415 14.34 -17.05 -3.09
N ASP A 416 13.48 -17.91 -2.55
CA ASP A 416 12.85 -19.03 -3.24
C ASP A 416 11.67 -18.64 -4.12
N ASN A 417 11.64 -17.40 -4.64
CA ASN A 417 10.59 -16.79 -5.48
C ASN A 417 9.18 -16.69 -4.86
N THR A 418 9.04 -16.92 -3.56
CA THR A 418 7.75 -16.85 -2.89
C THR A 418 7.64 -15.73 -1.86
N LEU A 419 6.40 -15.46 -1.47
CA LEU A 419 6.09 -14.61 -0.33
C LEU A 419 5.33 -15.43 0.71
N THR A 420 5.44 -15.06 1.97
CA THR A 420 4.61 -15.65 3.02
C THR A 420 3.84 -14.55 3.75
N VAL A 421 2.52 -14.68 3.80
CA VAL A 421 1.66 -13.77 4.56
C VAL A 421 1.19 -14.43 5.84
N TYR A 422 1.14 -13.63 6.90
CA TYR A 422 0.63 -13.99 8.21
C TYR A 422 -0.38 -12.94 8.67
N LEU A 423 -1.37 -13.36 9.46
CA LEU A 423 -2.32 -12.46 10.11
C LEU A 423 -1.98 -12.34 11.59
N VAL A 424 -1.61 -11.14 12.02
CA VAL A 424 -1.29 -10.83 13.40
C VAL A 424 -2.53 -10.33 14.11
N VAL A 425 -3.00 -11.11 15.08
CA VAL A 425 -4.18 -10.78 15.89
C VAL A 425 -3.70 -10.25 17.23
N SER A 426 -3.79 -8.93 17.39
CA SER A 426 -3.55 -8.24 18.67
C SER A 426 -4.89 -7.85 19.28
N THR A 427 -5.20 -8.42 20.45
CA THR A 427 -6.44 -8.15 21.19
C THR A 427 -6.13 -7.77 22.63
N ALA A 428 -7.12 -7.27 23.38
CA ALA A 428 -6.94 -7.02 24.81
C ALA A 428 -6.52 -8.26 25.60
N ALA A 429 -6.91 -9.47 25.14
CA ALA A 429 -6.60 -10.75 25.77
C ALA A 429 -5.17 -11.23 25.46
N GLY A 430 -4.74 -11.18 24.20
CA GLY A 430 -3.42 -11.70 23.81
C GLY A 430 -3.00 -11.30 22.40
N LEU A 431 -1.77 -11.66 22.08
CA LEU A 431 -1.15 -11.52 20.76
C LEU A 431 -0.95 -12.92 20.18
N SER A 432 -1.46 -13.17 18.97
CA SER A 432 -1.26 -14.44 18.28
C SER A 432 -1.10 -14.24 16.78
N VAL A 433 -0.34 -15.14 16.15
CA VAL A 433 -0.23 -15.22 14.69
C VAL A 433 -1.15 -16.32 14.19
N ARG A 434 -2.01 -15.98 13.23
CA ARG A 434 -2.87 -16.94 12.55
C ARG A 434 -2.32 -17.23 11.17
N SER A 435 -2.33 -18.52 10.81
CA SER A 435 -2.20 -19.08 9.45
C SER A 435 -1.15 -18.41 8.56
N GLY A 436 0.00 -19.07 8.36
CA GLY A 436 0.91 -18.72 7.27
C GLY A 436 0.35 -19.20 5.93
N GLN A 437 0.31 -18.33 4.92
CA GLN A 437 -0.01 -18.72 3.55
C GLN A 437 1.12 -18.32 2.61
N ARG A 438 1.56 -19.27 1.79
CA ARG A 438 2.60 -19.07 0.78
C ARG A 438 1.98 -18.58 -0.52
N LEU A 439 2.50 -17.48 -1.04
CA LEU A 439 2.06 -16.85 -2.27
C LEU A 439 3.05 -17.14 -3.38
N TRP A 440 2.49 -17.53 -4.51
CA TRP A 440 3.23 -17.93 -5.71
C TRP A 440 2.91 -16.97 -6.85
N GLY A 441 3.92 -16.64 -7.65
CA GLY A 441 3.72 -15.82 -8.85
C GLY A 441 5.02 -15.27 -9.43
N HIS A 442 5.98 -14.90 -8.59
CA HIS A 442 7.29 -14.45 -9.10
C HIS A 442 8.05 -15.62 -9.73
N THR A 443 8.79 -15.34 -10.80
CA THR A 443 9.65 -16.33 -11.46
C THR A 443 11.10 -16.29 -10.94
N SER A 444 11.45 -15.26 -10.16
CA SER A 444 12.77 -15.08 -9.57
C SER A 444 12.68 -14.66 -8.10
N SER A 445 13.81 -14.69 -7.39
CA SER A 445 13.95 -14.25 -6.00
C SER A 445 13.30 -12.89 -5.79
N VAL A 446 12.54 -12.72 -4.71
CA VAL A 446 11.85 -11.47 -4.41
C VAL A 446 12.76 -10.62 -3.53
N SER A 447 13.09 -9.40 -3.95
CA SER A 447 14.02 -8.52 -3.21
C SER A 447 13.31 -7.68 -2.15
N ALA A 448 12.12 -7.19 -2.45
CA ALA A 448 11.40 -6.28 -1.58
C ALA A 448 9.90 -6.51 -1.60
N VAL A 449 9.28 -6.23 -0.47
CA VAL A 449 7.85 -6.34 -0.28
C VAL A 449 7.34 -5.24 0.64
N HIS A 450 6.18 -4.69 0.32
CA HIS A 450 5.51 -3.66 1.12
C HIS A 450 4.03 -4.01 1.27
N VAL A 451 3.50 -3.90 2.49
CA VAL A 451 2.09 -4.17 2.79
C VAL A 451 1.40 -2.91 3.33
N SER A 452 0.16 -2.69 2.89
CA SER A 452 -0.72 -1.66 3.45
C SER A 452 -1.58 -2.23 4.57
N ASP A 453 -2.04 -1.36 5.47
CA ASP A 453 -3.04 -1.67 6.49
C ASP A 453 -4.39 -2.12 5.89
N ARG A 454 -4.66 -1.75 4.63
CA ARG A 454 -5.87 -2.12 3.85
C ARG A 454 -5.77 -3.45 3.12
N GLY A 455 -4.75 -4.26 3.41
CA GLY A 455 -4.61 -5.60 2.81
C GLY A 455 -4.30 -5.62 1.32
N LYS A 456 -3.83 -4.51 0.74
CA LYS A 456 -3.07 -4.54 -0.53
C LYS A 456 -1.59 -4.73 -0.23
N ALA A 457 -0.87 -5.42 -1.10
CA ALA A 457 0.58 -5.51 -1.05
C ALA A 457 1.22 -5.40 -2.43
N VAL A 458 2.47 -4.96 -2.46
CA VAL A 458 3.30 -4.88 -3.66
C VAL A 458 4.60 -5.64 -3.39
N SER A 459 5.03 -6.45 -4.36
CA SER A 459 6.31 -7.15 -4.32
C SER A 459 7.08 -6.99 -5.61
N VAL A 460 8.41 -6.98 -5.49
CA VAL A 460 9.33 -6.70 -6.58
C VAL A 460 10.37 -7.81 -6.67
N SER A 461 10.61 -8.30 -7.88
CA SER A 461 11.67 -9.27 -8.13
C SER A 461 13.05 -8.65 -7.96
N SER A 462 14.03 -9.48 -7.61
CA SER A 462 15.45 -9.12 -7.52
C SER A 462 16.03 -8.61 -8.83
N ARG A 463 15.57 -9.14 -9.95
CA ARG A 463 15.89 -8.65 -11.30
C ARG A 463 15.14 -7.37 -11.66
N GLY A 464 14.07 -7.08 -10.92
CA GLY A 464 13.20 -5.93 -11.13
C GLY A 464 12.37 -5.98 -12.41
N ASP A 465 12.38 -7.06 -13.15
CA ASP A 465 11.53 -7.27 -14.33
C ASP A 465 10.06 -7.52 -13.96
N GLU A 466 9.82 -8.02 -12.75
CA GLU A 466 8.49 -8.43 -12.29
C GLU A 466 8.08 -7.64 -11.05
N ILE A 467 6.97 -6.92 -11.17
CA ILE A 467 6.31 -6.26 -10.04
C ILE A 467 4.90 -6.82 -9.97
N ARG A 468 4.52 -7.29 -8.79
CA ARG A 468 3.22 -7.92 -8.55
C ARG A 468 2.46 -7.23 -7.45
N ILE A 469 1.16 -7.08 -7.68
CA ILE A 469 0.20 -6.53 -6.73
C ILE A 469 -0.67 -7.66 -6.19
N TRP A 470 -0.96 -7.63 -4.90
CA TRP A 470 -1.68 -8.67 -4.18
C TRP A 470 -2.85 -8.06 -3.40
N ASP A 471 -4.03 -8.67 -3.51
CA ASP A 471 -5.20 -8.39 -2.66
C ASP A 471 -5.31 -9.48 -1.59
N LEU A 472 -4.80 -9.18 -0.39
CA LEU A 472 -4.70 -10.12 0.73
C LEU A 472 -6.05 -10.38 1.40
N GLU A 473 -6.99 -9.43 1.34
CA GLU A 473 -8.25 -9.51 2.07
C GLU A 473 -9.18 -10.59 1.50
N SER A 474 -9.21 -10.71 0.17
CA SER A 474 -9.99 -11.76 -0.50
C SER A 474 -9.49 -13.17 -0.16
N MET A 475 -8.18 -13.30 0.06
CA MET A 475 -7.51 -14.58 0.25
C MET A 475 -7.62 -15.10 1.69
N MET A 476 -7.51 -14.20 2.67
CA MET A 476 -7.66 -14.58 4.08
C MET A 476 -9.12 -14.92 4.45
N SER A 477 -10.08 -14.48 3.63
CA SER A 477 -11.50 -14.82 3.77
C SER A 477 -11.84 -16.23 3.28
N SER A 478 -11.02 -16.83 2.40
CA SER A 478 -11.22 -18.16 1.82
C SER A 478 -10.49 -19.29 2.58
N ALA A 479 -9.85 -19.00 3.71
CA ALA A 479 -9.01 -19.93 4.47
C ALA A 479 -9.72 -21.21 4.99
N GLY A 480 -11.02 -21.41 4.71
CA GLY A 480 -11.78 -22.62 5.01
C GLY A 480 -12.13 -23.50 3.80
N SER A 481 -11.73 -23.15 2.58
CA SER A 481 -12.02 -23.95 1.38
C SER A 481 -10.78 -24.07 0.50
N GLN A 482 -10.10 -25.22 0.56
CA GLN A 482 -9.10 -25.64 -0.44
C GLN A 482 -9.78 -25.82 -1.81
N ARG A 483 -10.11 -24.73 -2.48
CA ARG A 483 -10.45 -24.73 -3.90
C ARG A 483 -9.53 -23.75 -4.60
N GLN A 484 -8.67 -24.34 -5.44
CA GLN A 484 -7.86 -23.77 -6.52
C GLN A 484 -7.29 -22.37 -6.29
N LEU A 485 -5.95 -22.30 -6.26
CA LEU A 485 -5.15 -21.12 -6.58
C LEU A 485 -5.76 -20.39 -7.79
N GLU A 486 -6.63 -19.41 -7.55
CA GLU A 486 -6.75 -18.30 -8.49
C GLU A 486 -5.45 -17.51 -8.35
N GLU A 487 -4.79 -17.24 -9.47
CA GLU A 487 -3.62 -16.36 -9.56
C GLU A 487 -4.05 -14.95 -9.11
N ASN A 488 -4.06 -14.73 -7.80
CA ASN A 488 -4.46 -13.45 -7.20
C ASN A 488 -3.34 -12.42 -7.24
N SER A 489 -2.25 -12.71 -7.96
CA SER A 489 -1.18 -11.77 -8.21
C SER A 489 -1.36 -11.13 -9.57
N ILE A 490 -1.39 -9.81 -9.56
CA ILE A 490 -1.51 -9.02 -10.77
C ILE A 490 -0.12 -8.52 -11.13
N GLN A 491 0.43 -9.02 -12.23
CA GLN A 491 1.68 -8.49 -12.77
C GLN A 491 1.43 -7.13 -13.39
N ILE A 492 2.25 -6.15 -13.02
CA ILE A 492 2.20 -4.81 -13.59
C ILE A 492 2.72 -4.86 -15.02
N ASN A 493 1.90 -4.40 -15.96
CA ASN A 493 2.25 -4.26 -17.37
C ASN A 493 2.26 -2.78 -17.76
N PRO A 494 3.45 -2.17 -17.90
CA PRO A 494 3.56 -0.77 -18.25
C PRO A 494 3.29 -0.55 -19.74
N GLU A 495 2.32 0.31 -20.08
CA GLU A 495 1.91 0.56 -21.47
C GLU A 495 3.06 1.04 -22.38
N ASN A 496 4.10 1.67 -21.79
CA ASN A 496 5.23 2.27 -22.52
C ASN A 496 6.42 1.33 -22.75
N LYS A 497 6.45 0.10 -22.17
CA LYS A 497 7.50 -0.88 -22.49
C LYS A 497 6.99 -1.79 -23.62
N SER A 498 6.79 -1.23 -24.81
CA SER A 498 6.72 -2.05 -26.02
C SER A 498 8.07 -2.75 -26.15
N HIS A 499 8.11 -4.06 -25.91
CA HIS A 499 9.24 -4.89 -26.30
C HIS A 499 9.60 -4.56 -27.76
N PRO A 500 10.89 -4.35 -28.11
CA PRO A 500 11.26 -4.33 -29.51
C PRO A 500 10.83 -5.67 -30.11
N ASP A 501 10.08 -5.61 -31.20
CA ASP A 501 9.40 -6.72 -31.86
C ASP A 501 10.20 -8.04 -31.84
N ARG A 502 9.68 -9.03 -31.11
CA ARG A 502 9.97 -10.43 -31.42
C ARG A 502 9.12 -10.80 -32.64
N ASN A 503 9.59 -10.38 -33.81
CA ASN A 503 9.01 -10.82 -35.06
C ASN A 503 9.10 -12.34 -35.18
N ARG A 504 7.94 -12.94 -35.45
CA ARG A 504 7.75 -14.28 -35.97
C ARG A 504 8.64 -14.50 -37.21
N ALA A 505 9.58 -15.42 -37.11
CA ALA A 505 9.96 -16.29 -38.22
C ALA A 505 10.53 -17.60 -37.65
N ASP A 506 10.00 -18.69 -38.20
CA ASP A 506 10.59 -20.01 -38.38
C ASP A 506 10.53 -21.04 -37.23
N PHE A 507 9.47 -21.85 -37.37
CA PHE A 507 9.46 -23.26 -37.07
C PHE A 507 10.55 -24.01 -37.87
N LEU A 508 11.15 -24.99 -37.19
CA LEU A 508 11.88 -26.18 -37.65
C LEU A 508 13.42 -26.15 -37.62
N SER A 509 13.89 -27.29 -37.09
CA SER A 509 15.20 -27.92 -37.26
C SER A 509 16.30 -27.51 -36.30
N GLY A 510 16.53 -28.41 -35.35
CA GLY A 510 17.74 -28.44 -34.54
C GLY A 510 18.95 -28.87 -35.35
N THR A 511 20.10 -28.29 -35.04
CA THR A 511 21.39 -28.99 -35.03
C THR A 511 22.39 -28.10 -34.27
N CYS A 512 23.07 -28.67 -33.28
CA CYS A 512 24.26 -28.09 -32.67
C CYS A 512 25.38 -28.03 -33.72
N LEU A 513 25.93 -26.86 -34.01
CA LEU A 513 27.33 -26.71 -34.40
C LEU A 513 27.89 -25.38 -33.91
N ARG A 514 29.17 -25.45 -33.54
CA ARG A 514 30.00 -24.51 -32.78
C ARG A 514 30.89 -23.75 -33.77
N GLU A 515 31.19 -22.49 -33.46
CA GLU A 515 32.21 -21.55 -34.02
C GLU A 515 31.53 -20.21 -34.39
N SER A 516 32.08 -19.01 -34.18
CA SER A 516 33.31 -18.49 -33.59
C SER A 516 33.02 -17.01 -33.22
N MET A 517 33.88 -16.41 -32.40
CA MET A 517 33.84 -15.02 -31.96
C MET A 517 33.67 -14.02 -33.11
N ASP A 518 32.70 -13.12 -32.99
CA ASP A 518 32.94 -11.72 -33.33
C ASP A 518 32.01 -10.78 -32.55
N GLY A 519 32.56 -9.61 -32.21
CA GLY A 519 32.09 -8.74 -31.13
C GLY A 519 30.79 -7.99 -31.40
N ARG A 520 29.87 -8.07 -30.43
CA ARG A 520 29.09 -6.96 -29.84
C ARG A 520 28.16 -7.57 -28.80
N MET A 521 28.64 -7.69 -27.56
CA MET A 521 27.76 -8.02 -26.43
C MET A 521 26.68 -6.95 -26.31
N ASN A 522 25.43 -7.33 -26.56
CA ASN A 522 24.27 -6.59 -26.09
C ASN A 522 24.28 -6.69 -24.55
N ILE A 523 24.93 -5.71 -23.91
CA ILE A 523 24.89 -5.48 -22.48
C ILE A 523 23.47 -5.00 -22.17
N SER A 524 22.56 -5.94 -21.90
CA SER A 524 21.31 -5.62 -21.22
C SER A 524 21.69 -5.12 -19.83
N ASN A 525 21.51 -3.82 -19.60
CA ASN A 525 21.73 -3.15 -18.32
C ASN A 525 20.92 -3.86 -17.21
N GLN A 526 21.57 -4.76 -16.46
CA GLN A 526 20.96 -5.34 -15.24
C GLN A 526 20.92 -4.26 -14.16
N LEU A 527 19.81 -3.53 -14.08
CA LEU A 527 19.49 -2.63 -12.97
C LEU A 527 19.25 -3.49 -11.71
N VAL A 528 19.91 -3.17 -10.60
CA VAL A 528 19.69 -3.80 -9.30
C VAL A 528 18.59 -3.02 -8.59
N VAL A 529 17.51 -3.69 -8.19
CA VAL A 529 16.43 -3.05 -7.43
C VAL A 529 16.82 -2.98 -5.96
N ARG A 530 16.90 -1.76 -5.39
CA ARG A 530 17.14 -1.58 -3.95
C ARG A 530 15.90 -1.84 -3.10
N GLY A 531 14.71 -1.61 -3.65
CA GLY A 531 13.45 -2.02 -3.00
C GLY A 531 12.20 -1.27 -3.48
N CYS A 532 11.05 -1.68 -2.94
CA CYS A 532 9.80 -0.95 -3.07
C CYS A 532 9.76 0.17 -2.03
N ILE A 533 9.61 1.43 -2.46
CA ILE A 533 9.60 2.60 -1.57
C ILE A 533 8.25 2.71 -0.85
N GLY A 534 7.17 2.47 -1.60
CA GLY A 534 5.81 2.61 -1.10
C GLY A 534 4.79 2.68 -2.24
N PHE A 535 3.51 2.63 -1.89
CA PHE A 535 2.41 2.73 -2.82
C PHE A 535 1.18 3.35 -2.14
N ASP A 536 0.29 3.95 -2.93
CA ASP A 536 -1.02 4.43 -2.49
C ASP A 536 -2.12 3.77 -3.35
N ASP A 537 -3.34 4.30 -3.29
CA ASP A 537 -4.45 3.80 -4.09
C ASP A 537 -4.35 4.14 -5.58
N GLU A 538 -3.46 5.05 -5.98
CA GLU A 538 -3.32 5.53 -7.36
C GLU A 538 -2.00 5.12 -8.02
N ARG A 539 -0.93 4.90 -7.24
CA ARG A 539 0.45 4.84 -7.71
C ARG A 539 1.30 3.84 -6.92
N VAL A 540 2.32 3.31 -7.59
CA VAL A 540 3.41 2.50 -7.01
C VAL A 540 4.74 3.16 -7.34
N LEU A 541 5.64 3.28 -6.35
CA LEU A 541 6.96 3.89 -6.53
C LEU A 541 8.10 2.92 -6.24
N LEU A 542 9.04 2.84 -7.17
CA LEU A 542 10.19 1.96 -7.10
C LEU A 542 11.48 2.73 -7.28
N LEU A 543 12.49 2.36 -6.49
CA LEU A 543 13.85 2.86 -6.66
C LEU A 543 14.71 1.80 -7.34
N ARG A 544 15.23 2.12 -8.51
CA ARG A 544 16.20 1.29 -9.23
C ARG A 544 17.57 1.91 -9.18
N GLU A 545 18.57 1.07 -9.01
CA GLU A 545 19.96 1.47 -9.13
C GLU A 545 20.57 0.77 -10.36
N GLY A 546 21.07 1.57 -11.30
CA GLY A 546 21.78 1.04 -12.45
C GLY A 546 23.21 0.61 -12.10
N ARG A 547 23.82 -0.22 -12.97
CA ARG A 547 25.21 -0.66 -12.81
C ARG A 547 26.23 0.48 -12.79
N LEU A 548 25.89 1.62 -13.40
CA LEU A 548 26.68 2.85 -13.38
C LEU A 548 26.40 3.73 -12.15
N GLY A 549 25.62 3.25 -11.18
CA GLY A 549 25.24 3.99 -9.97
C GLY A 549 24.08 4.98 -10.17
N ALA A 550 23.59 5.17 -11.39
CA ALA A 550 22.44 6.03 -11.67
C ALA A 550 21.18 5.49 -10.97
N GLN A 551 20.58 6.31 -10.10
CA GLN A 551 19.35 5.95 -9.39
C GLN A 551 18.14 6.53 -10.12
N MET A 552 17.22 5.65 -10.49
CA MET A 552 15.98 6.00 -11.18
C MET A 552 14.80 5.75 -10.26
N LEU A 553 14.00 6.78 -10.06
CA LEU A 553 12.70 6.69 -9.42
C LEU A 553 11.65 6.40 -10.50
N GLU A 554 11.09 5.20 -10.48
CA GLU A 554 9.99 4.82 -11.36
C GLU A 554 8.66 5.02 -10.64
N CYS A 555 7.78 5.83 -11.22
CA CYS A 555 6.41 6.02 -10.78
C CYS A 555 5.45 5.33 -11.74
N TYR A 556 4.74 4.34 -11.22
CA TYR A 556 3.70 3.57 -11.89
C TYR A 556 2.34 4.17 -11.53
N ASP A 557 1.72 4.89 -12.44
CA ASP A 557 0.45 5.57 -12.25
C ASP A 557 -0.70 4.75 -12.87
N PHE A 558 -1.70 4.40 -12.07
CA PHE A 558 -2.87 3.61 -12.46
C PHE A 558 -4.11 4.46 -12.78
N THR A 559 -4.01 5.79 -12.74
CA THR A 559 -5.17 6.69 -12.79
C THR A 559 -5.93 6.70 -14.09
#